data_AF-A0A7C5SV93-F1
#
_entry.id   AF-A0A7C5SV93-F1
#
_cell.length_a   1.000
_cell.length_b   1.000
_cell.length_c   1.000
_cell.angle_alpha   90.00
_cell.angle_beta   90.00
_cell.angle_gamma   90.00
#
_symmetry.space_group_name_H-M   'P 1'
#
loop_
_entity.id
_entity.type
_entity.pdbx_description
1 polymer ?
#
loop_
_entity_poly.entity_id
_entity_poly.type
_entity_poly.pdbx_seq_one_letter_code
_entity_poly.pdbx_strand_id
1 'polypeptide(L)'
;MKWFIDEISGYRLNKQDLENEVLAKKNVLNEAYYVANEIEGEVSVRIKRLGKVYIDALILSNSILIRLIRTLKENYYESVREILYLGEVEVPEKVIHNHEHSRVLGKAEVKWFPNVIKKLGVGEEEIELYSKRVENNVERIAKAKEHAKEINGEVSIIIEGGSEEVFETLVMRMVGVLATPSSSLFIYFAEEHIINDHILSYFFKIGRIIAYEIT
;
A
#
# COMPACT_ATOMS: atom_id res chain seq x y z
N MET A 1 -2.72 6.97 -20.96
CA MET A 1 -3.60 6.75 -19.79
C MET A 1 -4.92 6.18 -20.30
N LYS A 2 -5.45 5.17 -19.62
CA LYS A 2 -6.75 4.56 -19.94
C LYS A 2 -7.71 4.85 -18.79
N TRP A 3 -8.90 5.33 -19.09
CA TRP A 3 -9.95 5.58 -18.09
C TRP A 3 -10.90 4.39 -18.00
N PHE A 4 -11.34 4.06 -16.79
CA PHE A 4 -12.36 3.04 -16.53
C PHE A 4 -13.75 3.67 -16.35
N ILE A 5 -13.79 4.91 -15.87
CA ILE A 5 -15.04 5.67 -15.70
C ILE A 5 -15.13 6.83 -16.70
N ASP A 6 -16.33 7.10 -17.19
CA ASP A 6 -16.58 8.17 -18.16
C ASP A 6 -16.72 9.55 -17.50
N GLU A 7 -17.33 9.61 -16.32
CA GLU A 7 -17.54 10.84 -15.56
C GLU A 7 -17.13 10.67 -14.09
N ILE A 8 -16.39 11.65 -13.56
CA ILE A 8 -16.09 11.76 -12.12
C ILE A 8 -17.20 12.62 -11.49
N SER A 9 -18.42 12.10 -11.46
CA SER A 9 -19.58 12.86 -10.96
C SER A 9 -19.43 13.20 -9.47
N GLY A 10 -19.83 14.41 -9.07
CA GLY A 10 -19.83 14.85 -7.67
C GLY A 10 -18.54 15.53 -7.18
N TYR A 11 -17.49 15.57 -8.01
CA TYR A 11 -16.25 16.31 -7.72
C TYR A 11 -15.95 17.30 -8.86
N ARG A 12 -15.41 18.49 -8.54
CA ARG A 12 -14.97 19.46 -9.56
C ARG A 12 -13.64 19.01 -10.21
N LEU A 13 -13.65 17.84 -10.84
CA LEU A 13 -12.51 17.24 -11.51
C LEU A 13 -12.95 16.76 -12.88
N ASN A 14 -12.37 17.38 -13.92
CA ASN A 14 -12.43 16.80 -15.25
C ASN A 14 -11.18 15.93 -15.48
N LYS A 15 -11.26 15.03 -16.46
CA LYS A 15 -10.18 14.09 -16.80
C LYS A 15 -8.88 14.82 -17.15
N GLN A 16 -8.96 15.87 -17.96
CA GLN A 16 -7.77 16.61 -18.44
C GLN A 16 -6.95 17.21 -17.29
N ASP A 17 -7.61 17.82 -16.31
CA ASP A 17 -6.96 18.40 -15.14
C ASP A 17 -6.27 17.30 -14.33
N LEU A 18 -6.90 16.13 -14.21
CA LEU A 18 -6.30 15.00 -13.49
C LEU A 18 -5.10 14.41 -14.25
N GLU A 19 -5.18 14.28 -15.58
CA GLU A 19 -4.02 13.87 -16.39
C GLU A 19 -2.83 14.81 -16.20
N ASN A 20 -3.08 16.13 -16.18
CA ASN A 20 -2.03 17.12 -15.94
C ASN A 20 -1.37 16.96 -14.57
N GLU A 21 -2.17 16.68 -13.52
CA GLU A 21 -1.67 16.44 -12.16
C GLU A 21 -0.85 15.14 -12.06
N VAL A 22 -1.26 14.09 -12.76
CA VAL A 22 -0.51 12.83 -12.87
C VAL A 22 0.80 13.05 -13.63
N LEU A 23 0.76 13.75 -14.77
CA LEU A 23 1.93 14.07 -15.58
C LEU A 23 2.95 14.92 -14.82
N ALA A 24 2.48 15.86 -14.00
CA ALA A 24 3.35 16.67 -13.12
C ALA A 24 4.14 15.83 -12.11
N LYS A 25 3.70 14.60 -11.83
CA LYS A 25 4.35 13.64 -10.92
C LYS A 25 5.07 12.49 -11.64
N LYS A 26 5.21 12.54 -12.98
CA LYS A 26 5.78 11.44 -13.79
C LYS A 26 7.09 10.87 -13.23
N ASN A 27 8.04 11.72 -12.84
CA ASN A 27 9.33 11.25 -12.33
C ASN A 27 9.19 10.48 -11.02
N VAL A 28 8.32 10.94 -10.10
CA VAL A 28 8.04 10.25 -8.83
C VAL A 28 7.31 8.93 -9.07
N LEU A 29 6.40 8.88 -10.05
CA LEU A 29 5.68 7.66 -10.40
C LEU A 29 6.58 6.61 -11.05
N ASN A 30 7.53 7.03 -11.89
CA ASN A 30 8.55 6.15 -12.44
C ASN A 30 9.45 5.58 -11.35
N GLU A 31 9.91 6.41 -10.42
CA GLU A 31 10.71 5.95 -9.28
C GLU A 31 9.91 4.97 -8.42
N ALA A 32 8.67 5.31 -8.08
CA ALA A 32 7.77 4.43 -7.33
C ALA A 32 7.55 3.07 -8.03
N TYR A 33 7.55 3.03 -9.36
CA TYR A 33 7.45 1.79 -10.13
C TYR A 33 8.70 0.92 -10.02
N TYR A 34 9.90 1.52 -10.06
CA TYR A 34 11.12 0.77 -9.79
C TYR A 34 11.14 0.23 -8.36
N VAL A 35 10.77 1.06 -7.38
CA VAL A 35 10.68 0.65 -5.96
C VAL A 35 9.71 -0.52 -5.79
N ALA A 36 8.49 -0.45 -6.35
CA ALA A 36 7.50 -1.52 -6.25
C ALA A 36 8.02 -2.85 -6.78
N ASN A 37 8.82 -2.82 -7.87
CA ASN A 37 9.45 -4.00 -8.43
C ASN A 37 10.63 -4.49 -7.58
N GLU A 38 11.50 -3.60 -7.12
CA GLU A 38 12.67 -3.95 -6.28
C GLU A 38 12.26 -4.62 -4.97
N ILE A 39 11.24 -4.08 -4.30
CA ILE A 39 10.77 -4.58 -3.02
C ILE A 39 9.67 -5.65 -3.15
N GLU A 40 9.29 -6.02 -4.38
CA GLU A 40 8.18 -6.93 -4.69
C GLU A 40 6.91 -6.57 -3.89
N GLY A 41 6.52 -5.30 -3.91
CA GLY A 41 5.42 -4.80 -3.09
C GLY A 41 4.61 -3.73 -3.80
N GLU A 42 3.93 -2.93 -3.01
CA GLU A 42 3.01 -1.91 -3.48
C GLU A 42 3.46 -0.53 -3.02
N VAL A 43 3.27 0.47 -3.86
CA VAL A 43 3.60 1.86 -3.52
C VAL A 43 2.38 2.73 -3.74
N SER A 44 2.06 3.60 -2.79
CA SER A 44 0.97 4.58 -2.91
C SER A 44 1.51 6.00 -2.86
N VAL A 45 1.29 6.77 -3.93
CA VAL A 45 1.75 8.17 -4.03
C VAL A 45 0.56 9.11 -4.16
N ARG A 46 0.48 10.09 -3.25
CA ARG A 46 -0.59 11.11 -3.28
C ARG A 46 -0.45 12.01 -4.51
N ILE A 47 -1.50 12.06 -5.33
CA ILE A 47 -1.57 12.94 -6.50
C ILE A 47 -2.18 14.28 -6.12
N LYS A 48 -3.41 14.27 -5.60
CA LYS A 48 -4.18 15.49 -5.34
C LYS A 48 -5.09 15.34 -4.12
N ARG A 49 -5.31 16.42 -3.37
CA ARG A 49 -6.24 16.44 -2.23
C ARG A 49 -7.49 17.28 -2.55
N LEU A 50 -8.66 16.79 -2.16
CA LEU A 50 -9.98 17.34 -2.45
C LEU A 50 -10.81 17.40 -1.14
N GLY A 51 -10.19 17.89 -0.07
CA GLY A 51 -10.77 17.86 1.28
C GLY A 51 -10.62 16.50 1.97
N LYS A 52 -11.75 15.82 2.25
CA LYS A 52 -11.81 14.46 2.84
C LYS A 52 -11.61 13.34 1.82
N VAL A 53 -11.59 13.70 0.55
CA VAL A 53 -11.33 12.83 -0.58
C VAL A 53 -9.99 13.21 -1.18
N TYR A 54 -9.29 12.25 -1.76
CA TYR A 54 -8.04 12.48 -2.45
C TYR A 54 -7.88 11.53 -3.61
N ILE A 55 -6.93 11.86 -4.48
CA ILE A 55 -6.51 10.98 -5.56
C ILE A 55 -5.09 10.55 -5.27
N ASP A 56 -4.84 9.26 -5.41
CA ASP A 56 -3.51 8.69 -5.40
C ASP A 56 -3.27 7.81 -6.62
N ALA A 57 -2.01 7.44 -6.78
CA ALA A 57 -1.60 6.35 -7.66
C ALA A 57 -1.23 5.17 -6.77
N LEU A 58 -1.81 4.00 -7.03
CA LEU A 58 -1.34 2.71 -6.56
C LEU A 58 -0.43 2.12 -7.63
N ILE A 59 0.82 1.88 -7.26
CA ILE A 59 1.84 1.33 -8.13
C ILE A 59 2.07 -0.11 -7.71
N LEU A 60 1.82 -1.02 -8.64
CA LEU A 60 2.06 -2.45 -8.55
C LEU A 60 3.21 -2.81 -9.50
N SER A 61 3.69 -4.06 -9.43
CA SER A 61 4.79 -4.55 -10.28
C SER A 61 4.50 -4.46 -11.78
N ASN A 62 3.23 -4.44 -12.19
CA ASN A 62 2.81 -4.47 -13.58
C ASN A 62 1.78 -3.40 -13.98
N SER A 63 1.39 -2.50 -13.06
CA SER A 63 0.35 -1.50 -13.34
C SER A 63 0.47 -0.29 -12.42
N ILE A 64 0.08 0.88 -12.91
CA ILE A 64 -0.12 2.09 -12.10
C ILE A 64 -1.59 2.49 -12.18
N LEU A 65 -2.33 2.30 -11.09
CA LEU A 65 -3.75 2.57 -11.00
C LEU A 65 -4.01 3.93 -10.34
N ILE A 66 -4.82 4.78 -10.97
CA ILE A 66 -5.25 6.06 -10.40
C ILE A 66 -6.56 5.83 -9.65
N ARG A 67 -6.58 6.18 -8.36
CA ARG A 67 -7.71 5.89 -7.47
C ARG A 67 -8.25 7.16 -6.83
N LEU A 68 -9.56 7.26 -6.73
CA LEU A 68 -10.23 8.21 -5.85
C LEU A 68 -10.46 7.53 -4.51
N ILE A 69 -9.95 8.13 -3.43
CA ILE A 69 -10.07 7.57 -2.09
C ILE A 69 -10.83 8.54 -1.19
N ARG A 70 -11.89 8.02 -0.59
CA ARG A 70 -12.70 8.70 0.41
C ARG A 70 -12.52 8.03 1.76
N THR A 71 -11.94 8.76 2.71
CA THR A 71 -11.80 8.29 4.08
C THR A 71 -13.12 8.41 4.83
N LEU A 72 -13.73 7.29 5.19
CA LEU A 72 -14.98 7.24 5.97
C LEU A 72 -14.70 7.37 7.47
N LYS A 73 -13.63 6.74 7.93
CA LYS A 73 -13.18 6.73 9.33
C LYS A 73 -11.67 6.67 9.37
N GLU A 74 -11.06 7.43 10.27
CA GLU A 74 -9.62 7.37 10.49
C GLU A 74 -9.28 7.73 11.93
N ASN A 75 -8.44 6.91 12.52
CA ASN A 75 -7.72 7.21 13.75
C ASN A 75 -6.29 6.67 13.62
N TYR A 76 -5.50 6.73 14.69
CA TYR A 76 -4.11 6.30 14.65
C TYR A 76 -3.94 4.84 14.18
N TYR A 77 -4.81 3.94 14.62
CA TYR A 77 -4.73 2.49 14.41
C TYR A 77 -5.56 2.00 13.23
N GLU A 78 -6.65 2.69 12.87
CA GLU A 78 -7.65 2.18 11.93
C GLU A 78 -8.01 3.23 10.89
N SER A 79 -8.14 2.80 9.64
CA SER A 79 -8.71 3.58 8.54
C SER A 79 -9.74 2.74 7.80
N VAL A 80 -10.90 3.31 7.50
CA VAL A 80 -11.91 2.73 6.61
C VAL A 80 -12.06 3.65 5.41
N ARG A 81 -11.89 3.10 4.22
CA ARG A 81 -11.78 3.85 2.97
C ARG A 81 -12.71 3.26 1.92
N GLU A 82 -13.42 4.13 1.22
CA GLU A 82 -13.99 3.81 -0.08
C GLU A 82 -12.96 4.18 -1.15
N ILE A 83 -12.68 3.25 -2.06
CA ILE A 83 -11.74 3.42 -3.16
C ILE A 83 -12.51 3.17 -4.46
N LEU A 84 -12.34 4.06 -5.43
CA LEU A 84 -12.86 3.92 -6.78
C LEU A 84 -11.69 3.98 -7.76
N TYR A 85 -11.56 2.97 -8.61
CA TYR A 85 -10.57 2.99 -9.69
C TYR A 85 -11.03 3.92 -10.81
N LEU A 86 -10.22 4.93 -11.11
CA LEU A 86 -10.55 5.91 -12.15
C LEU A 86 -9.94 5.50 -13.49
N GLY A 87 -8.73 4.96 -13.47
CA GLY A 87 -8.01 4.57 -14.67
C GLY A 87 -6.61 4.05 -14.37
N GLU A 88 -5.85 3.85 -15.43
CA GLU A 88 -4.54 3.23 -15.42
C GLU A 88 -3.55 4.03 -16.27
N VAL A 89 -2.33 4.15 -15.76
CA VAL A 89 -1.19 4.70 -16.48
C VAL A 89 -0.38 3.54 -17.05
N GLU A 90 -0.01 3.67 -18.32
CA GLU A 90 0.86 2.71 -18.99
C GLU A 90 2.22 2.66 -18.29
N VAL A 91 2.64 1.45 -17.93
CA VAL A 91 3.92 1.21 -17.27
C VAL A 91 5.02 0.95 -18.29
N PRO A 92 6.29 1.29 -17.98
CA PRO A 92 7.42 0.78 -18.72
C PRO A 92 7.39 -0.76 -18.78
N GLU A 93 7.91 -1.36 -19.84
CA GLU A 93 8.03 -2.82 -19.98
C GLU A 93 8.52 -3.49 -18.67
N LYS A 94 8.09 -4.74 -18.46
CA LYS A 94 8.37 -5.50 -17.23
C LYS A 94 9.85 -5.43 -16.87
N VAL A 95 10.17 -4.83 -15.73
CA VAL A 95 11.55 -4.72 -15.28
C VAL A 95 11.98 -6.08 -14.74
N ILE A 96 12.87 -6.76 -15.49
CA ILE A 96 13.47 -8.02 -15.02
C ILE A 96 14.55 -7.65 -14.01
N HIS A 97 14.22 -7.69 -12.72
CA HIS A 97 15.22 -7.56 -11.67
C HIS A 97 15.84 -8.93 -11.36
N ASN A 98 17.17 -9.01 -11.46
CA ASN A 98 17.93 -10.06 -10.83
C ASN A 98 18.16 -9.64 -9.37
N HIS A 99 17.56 -10.36 -8.42
CA HIS A 99 17.83 -10.15 -7.01
C HIS A 99 19.27 -10.60 -6.71
N GLU A 100 20.19 -9.65 -6.60
CA GLU A 100 21.34 -9.86 -5.73
C GLU A 100 20.83 -9.63 -4.31
N HIS A 101 20.62 -10.74 -3.56
CA HIS A 101 20.43 -10.66 -2.12
C HIS A 101 21.68 -10.02 -1.54
N SER A 102 21.62 -8.72 -1.26
CA SER A 102 22.64 -8.08 -0.46
C SER A 102 22.53 -8.69 0.94
N ARG A 103 23.67 -9.06 1.54
CA ARG A 103 23.69 -9.57 2.91
C ARG A 103 23.38 -8.42 3.88
N VAL A 104 22.15 -7.92 3.87
CA VAL A 104 21.68 -7.02 4.92
C VAL A 104 21.63 -7.83 6.20
N LEU A 105 22.61 -7.60 7.07
CA LEU A 105 22.55 -8.02 8.46
C LEU A 105 21.59 -7.05 9.15
N GLY A 106 20.55 -7.55 9.80
CA GLY A 106 19.62 -6.69 10.52
C GLY A 106 18.59 -7.52 11.27
N LYS A 107 17.93 -6.89 12.23
CA LYS A 107 16.83 -7.51 13.01
C LYS A 107 15.62 -6.61 12.97
N ALA A 108 14.43 -7.20 12.87
CA ALA A 108 13.17 -6.48 13.00
C ALA A 108 12.35 -7.12 14.13
N GLU A 109 11.81 -6.28 15.01
CA GLU A 109 10.91 -6.68 16.09
C GLU A 109 9.55 -6.02 15.92
N VAL A 110 8.48 -6.74 16.22
CA VAL A 110 7.12 -6.21 16.23
C VAL A 110 6.68 -5.87 17.65
N LYS A 111 6.40 -4.60 17.91
CA LYS A 111 5.68 -4.12 19.09
C LYS A 111 4.18 -4.06 18.81
N TRP A 112 3.49 -5.13 19.21
CA TRP A 112 2.06 -5.30 18.99
C TRP A 112 1.20 -4.28 19.74
N PHE A 113 0.04 -3.93 19.17
CA PHE A 113 -0.97 -3.11 19.81
C PHE A 113 -2.07 -4.02 20.40
N PRO A 114 -2.07 -4.29 21.72
CA PRO A 114 -2.90 -5.35 22.31
C PRO A 114 -4.41 -5.12 22.10
N ASN A 115 -4.84 -3.86 22.09
CA ASN A 115 -6.22 -3.47 21.83
C ASN A 115 -6.68 -3.82 20.40
N VAL A 116 -5.80 -3.69 19.41
CA VAL A 116 -6.12 -3.98 18.01
C VAL A 116 -6.09 -5.48 17.76
N ILE A 117 -5.07 -6.17 18.28
CA ILE A 117 -4.95 -7.64 18.24
C ILE A 117 -6.20 -8.30 18.83
N LYS A 118 -6.62 -7.86 20.03
CA LYS A 118 -7.86 -8.36 20.66
C LYS A 118 -9.11 -8.06 19.82
N LYS A 119 -9.19 -6.89 19.19
CA LYS A 119 -10.33 -6.50 18.34
C LYS A 119 -10.45 -7.39 17.09
N LEU A 120 -9.32 -7.73 16.48
CA LEU A 120 -9.27 -8.55 15.27
C LEU A 120 -9.30 -10.06 15.56
N GLY A 121 -9.15 -10.46 16.83
CA GLY A 121 -9.15 -11.87 17.21
C GLY A 121 -7.90 -12.62 16.78
N VAL A 122 -6.78 -11.92 16.58
CA VAL A 122 -5.51 -12.53 16.13
C VAL A 122 -4.93 -13.38 17.25
N GLY A 123 -4.70 -14.67 16.96
CA GLY A 123 -4.19 -15.65 17.91
C GLY A 123 -2.67 -15.59 18.12
N GLU A 124 -2.18 -16.33 19.12
CA GLU A 124 -0.73 -16.41 19.42
C GLU A 124 0.07 -17.03 18.26
N GLU A 125 -0.46 -18.08 17.62
CA GLU A 125 0.16 -18.73 16.46
C GLU A 125 0.32 -17.76 15.27
N GLU A 126 -0.69 -16.92 15.03
CA GLU A 126 -0.65 -15.89 14.00
C GLU A 126 0.38 -14.80 14.34
N ILE A 127 0.43 -14.37 15.60
CA ILE A 127 1.43 -13.40 16.09
C ILE A 127 2.86 -13.92 15.86
N GLU A 128 3.12 -15.18 16.19
CA GLU A 128 4.43 -15.80 15.97
C GLU A 128 4.75 -15.90 14.47
N LEU A 129 3.78 -16.34 13.66
CA LEU A 129 3.92 -16.43 12.21
C LEU A 129 4.25 -15.06 11.59
N TYR A 130 3.46 -14.03 11.92
CA TYR A 130 3.65 -12.68 11.40
C TYR A 130 4.98 -12.07 11.85
N SER A 131 5.41 -12.32 13.10
CA SER A 131 6.72 -11.88 13.60
C SER A 131 7.86 -12.50 12.77
N LYS A 132 7.81 -13.82 12.56
CA LYS A 132 8.79 -14.54 11.75
C LYS A 132 8.81 -14.05 10.30
N ARG A 133 7.65 -13.74 9.71
CA ARG A 133 7.59 -13.18 8.36
C ARG A 133 8.18 -11.77 8.29
N VAL A 134 8.00 -10.94 9.31
CA VAL A 134 8.67 -9.63 9.41
C VAL A 134 10.20 -9.81 9.50
N GLU A 135 10.69 -10.73 10.32
CA GLU A 135 12.12 -11.05 10.44
C GLU A 135 12.73 -11.55 9.13
N ASN A 136 12.00 -12.35 8.36
CA ASN A 136 12.46 -12.85 7.06
C ASN A 136 12.47 -11.78 5.95
N ASN A 137 11.89 -10.59 6.19
CA ASN A 137 11.77 -9.52 5.20
C ASN A 137 12.58 -8.26 5.56
N VAL A 138 13.56 -8.36 6.47
CA VAL A 138 14.34 -7.20 6.96
C VAL A 138 14.97 -6.35 5.83
N GLU A 139 15.58 -6.97 4.82
CA GLU A 139 16.16 -6.26 3.67
C GLU A 139 15.11 -5.43 2.92
N ARG A 140 13.97 -6.03 2.60
CA ARG A 140 12.87 -5.34 1.90
C ARG A 140 12.29 -4.21 2.75
N ILE A 141 12.14 -4.43 4.05
CA ILE A 141 11.64 -3.43 5.00
C ILE A 141 12.59 -2.22 5.08
N ALA A 142 13.90 -2.46 5.04
CA ALA A 142 14.91 -1.41 5.03
C ALA A 142 14.78 -0.52 3.80
N LYS A 143 14.77 -1.13 2.61
CA LYS A 143 14.60 -0.44 1.33
C LYS A 143 13.27 0.31 1.28
N ALA A 144 12.18 -0.32 1.71
CA ALA A 144 10.87 0.32 1.78
C ALA A 144 10.89 1.59 2.66
N LYS A 145 11.60 1.57 3.79
CA LYS A 145 11.75 2.73 4.68
C LYS A 145 12.51 3.89 4.04
N GLU A 146 13.58 3.58 3.30
CA GLU A 146 14.38 4.56 2.57
C GLU A 146 13.54 5.18 1.45
N HIS A 147 13.00 4.34 0.57
CA HIS A 147 12.23 4.80 -0.58
C HIS A 147 10.95 5.54 -0.22
N ALA A 148 10.22 5.12 0.82
CA ALA A 148 9.01 5.81 1.28
C ALA A 148 9.28 7.30 1.58
N LYS A 149 10.46 7.61 2.12
CA LYS A 149 10.89 9.00 2.40
C LYS A 149 11.24 9.73 1.10
N GLU A 150 11.99 9.09 0.21
CA GLU A 150 12.46 9.70 -1.05
C GLU A 150 11.31 10.08 -1.98
N ILE A 151 10.37 9.17 -2.17
CA ILE A 151 9.22 9.37 -3.06
C ILE A 151 8.07 10.11 -2.36
N ASN A 152 8.20 10.37 -1.05
CA ASN A 152 7.16 10.92 -0.19
C ASN A 152 5.82 10.16 -0.35
N GLY A 153 5.92 8.83 -0.27
CA GLY A 153 4.82 7.89 -0.49
C GLY A 153 4.76 6.80 0.58
N GLU A 154 3.71 6.00 0.55
CA GLU A 154 3.58 4.81 1.39
C GLU A 154 4.08 3.60 0.61
N VAL A 155 4.97 2.80 1.22
CA VAL A 155 5.51 1.58 0.60
C VAL A 155 5.06 0.39 1.44
N SER A 156 4.47 -0.61 0.79
CA SER A 156 3.86 -1.76 1.42
C SER A 156 4.51 -3.06 0.93
N ILE A 157 4.78 -3.96 1.86
CA ILE A 157 5.25 -5.32 1.59
C ILE A 157 4.19 -6.29 2.10
N ILE A 158 3.54 -7.02 1.20
CA ILE A 158 2.58 -8.06 1.59
C ILE A 158 3.40 -9.26 2.09
N ILE A 159 3.13 -9.67 3.33
CA ILE A 159 3.79 -10.82 3.95
C ILE A 159 2.86 -12.01 4.12
N GLU A 160 1.54 -11.82 4.12
CA GLU A 160 0.51 -12.87 4.09
C GLU A 160 -0.69 -12.34 3.29
N GLY A 161 -1.32 -13.19 2.50
CA GLY A 161 -2.43 -12.78 1.66
C GLY A 161 -3.29 -13.95 1.22
N GLY A 162 -4.60 -13.73 1.22
CA GLY A 162 -5.59 -14.68 0.71
C GLY A 162 -6.79 -13.94 0.15
N SER A 163 -7.53 -14.62 -0.72
CA SER A 163 -8.75 -14.08 -1.32
C SER A 163 -9.81 -15.16 -1.40
N GLU A 164 -11.07 -14.77 -1.20
CA GLU A 164 -12.24 -15.61 -1.36
C GLU A 164 -13.35 -14.85 -2.07
N GLU A 165 -14.21 -15.56 -2.80
CA GLU A 165 -15.38 -14.98 -3.45
C GLU A 165 -16.64 -15.35 -2.67
N VAL A 166 -17.42 -14.34 -2.26
CA VAL A 166 -18.62 -14.49 -1.46
C VAL A 166 -19.73 -13.61 -2.04
N PHE A 167 -20.80 -14.21 -2.57
CA PHE A 167 -21.92 -13.50 -3.18
C PHE A 167 -21.49 -12.40 -4.18
N GLU A 168 -20.69 -12.77 -5.20
CA GLU A 168 -20.16 -11.87 -6.24
C GLU A 168 -19.24 -10.75 -5.71
N THR A 169 -18.87 -10.80 -4.43
CA THR A 169 -17.88 -9.92 -3.81
C THR A 169 -16.57 -10.67 -3.64
N LEU A 170 -15.48 -10.14 -4.18
CA LEU A 170 -14.14 -10.64 -3.90
C LEU A 170 -13.66 -10.02 -2.58
N VAL A 171 -13.41 -10.86 -1.57
CA VAL A 171 -12.86 -10.45 -0.28
C VAL A 171 -11.39 -10.82 -0.23
N MET A 172 -10.53 -9.81 -0.14
CA MET A 172 -9.09 -10.00 0.04
C MET A 172 -8.72 -9.69 1.48
N ARG A 173 -7.90 -10.56 2.09
CA ARG A 173 -7.31 -10.34 3.41
C ARG A 173 -5.81 -10.42 3.31
N MET A 174 -5.14 -9.43 3.88
CA MET A 174 -3.70 -9.31 3.79
C MET A 174 -3.10 -8.83 5.10
N VAL A 175 -1.91 -9.34 5.40
CA VAL A 175 -1.02 -8.79 6.40
C VAL A 175 0.20 -8.28 5.68
N GLY A 176 0.62 -7.06 6.00
CA GLY A 176 1.77 -6.45 5.36
C GLY A 176 2.57 -5.57 6.30
N VAL A 177 3.73 -5.14 5.80
CA VAL A 177 4.56 -4.11 6.43
C VAL A 177 4.38 -2.81 5.67
N LEU A 178 3.98 -1.76 6.37
CA LEU A 178 3.82 -0.42 5.85
C LEU A 178 4.99 0.46 6.31
N ALA A 179 5.71 1.02 5.35
CA ALA A 179 6.63 2.14 5.53
C ALA A 179 5.98 3.46 5.13
N THR A 180 6.03 4.45 6.02
CA THR A 180 5.46 5.78 5.78
C THR A 180 6.53 6.79 5.37
N PRO A 181 6.15 7.94 4.76
CA PRO A 181 7.08 9.02 4.44
C PRO A 181 7.86 9.56 5.65
N SER A 182 7.29 9.43 6.85
CA SER A 182 7.94 9.79 8.12
C SER A 182 8.90 8.72 8.65
N SER A 183 9.26 7.73 7.82
CA SER A 183 10.11 6.59 8.16
C SER A 183 9.59 5.75 9.33
N SER A 184 8.26 5.78 9.56
CA SER A 184 7.62 4.90 10.53
C SER A 184 7.29 3.57 9.86
N LEU A 185 7.51 2.48 10.59
CA LEU A 185 7.21 1.13 10.14
C LEU A 185 6.10 0.53 10.99
N PHE A 186 5.11 -0.05 10.33
CA PHE A 186 4.00 -0.74 10.97
C PHE A 186 3.79 -2.09 10.33
N ILE A 187 3.38 -3.07 11.12
CA ILE A 187 2.67 -4.21 10.57
C ILE A 187 1.18 -3.85 10.54
N TYR A 188 0.51 -4.23 9.46
CA TYR A 188 -0.91 -3.97 9.28
C TYR A 188 -1.66 -5.22 8.87
N PHE A 189 -2.95 -5.23 9.19
CA PHE A 189 -3.94 -6.12 8.61
C PHE A 189 -4.87 -5.26 7.74
N ALA A 190 -5.17 -5.72 6.53
CA ALA A 190 -6.18 -5.11 5.69
C ALA A 190 -7.16 -6.15 5.16
N GLU A 191 -8.43 -5.75 5.08
CA GLU A 191 -9.49 -6.50 4.44
C GLU A 191 -10.15 -5.60 3.40
N GLU A 192 -10.24 -6.08 2.17
CA GLU A 192 -10.79 -5.33 1.04
C GLU A 192 -11.95 -6.09 0.45
N HIS A 193 -13.10 -5.43 0.35
CA HIS A 193 -14.31 -5.95 -0.28
C HIS A 193 -14.44 -5.29 -1.63
N ILE A 194 -14.28 -6.08 -2.69
CA ILE A 194 -14.17 -5.60 -4.07
C ILE A 194 -15.44 -5.99 -4.81
N ILE A 195 -16.15 -4.98 -5.32
CA ILE A 195 -17.36 -5.13 -6.13
C ILE A 195 -17.22 -4.20 -7.35
N ASN A 196 -17.03 -4.80 -8.53
CA ASN A 196 -16.70 -4.07 -9.76
C ASN A 196 -15.49 -3.13 -9.54
N ASP A 197 -15.62 -1.84 -9.86
CA ASP A 197 -14.56 -0.84 -9.72
C ASP A 197 -14.51 -0.18 -8.31
N HIS A 198 -15.31 -0.66 -7.37
CA HIS A 198 -15.43 -0.13 -6.02
C HIS A 198 -14.81 -1.07 -4.99
N ILE A 199 -14.02 -0.50 -4.08
CA ILE A 199 -13.45 -1.22 -2.94
C ILE A 199 -13.85 -0.54 -1.64
N LEU A 200 -14.34 -1.32 -0.70
CA LEU A 200 -14.39 -0.94 0.71
C LEU A 200 -13.20 -1.57 1.42
N SER A 201 -12.25 -0.73 1.84
CA SER A 201 -10.98 -1.15 2.44
C SER A 201 -10.97 -0.83 3.93
N TYR A 202 -10.77 -1.87 4.75
CA TYR A 202 -10.57 -1.80 6.19
C TYR A 202 -9.09 -2.02 6.48
N PHE A 203 -8.42 -1.00 7.01
CA PHE A 203 -6.99 -1.03 7.29
C PHE A 203 -6.73 -0.85 8.78
N PHE A 204 -5.92 -1.73 9.36
CA PHE A 204 -5.57 -1.72 10.77
C PHE A 204 -4.06 -1.81 10.95
N LYS A 205 -3.44 -0.84 11.62
CA LYS A 205 -2.09 -0.99 12.16
C LYS A 205 -2.21 -1.87 13.40
N ILE A 206 -1.61 -3.07 13.33
CA ILE A 206 -1.70 -4.07 14.40
C ILE A 206 -0.45 -4.08 15.29
N GLY A 207 0.62 -3.46 14.84
CA GLY A 207 1.85 -3.27 15.62
C GLY A 207 2.80 -2.27 14.97
N ARG A 208 3.78 -1.81 15.73
CA ARG A 208 4.90 -0.99 15.25
C ARG A 208 6.12 -1.88 15.05
N ILE A 209 6.84 -1.71 13.95
CA ILE A 209 8.09 -2.43 13.71
C ILE A 209 9.26 -1.56 14.13
N ILE A 210 10.23 -2.18 14.80
CA ILE A 210 11.54 -1.58 15.08
C ILE A 210 12.57 -2.40 14.34
N ALA A 211 13.23 -1.77 13.37
CA ALA A 211 14.33 -2.37 12.63
C ALA A 211 15.67 -1.84 13.18
N TYR A 212 16.58 -2.75 13.50
CA TYR A 212 17.91 -2.52 14.06
C TYR A 212 18.99 -2.85 13.04
N GLU A 213 20.05 -2.05 13.03
CA GLU A 213 21.34 -2.34 12.39
C GLU A 213 21.27 -2.69 10.89
N ILE A 214 20.37 -2.08 10.12
CA ILE A 214 20.42 -2.21 8.66
C ILE A 214 21.57 -1.33 8.14
N THR A 215 22.71 -1.94 7.84
CA THR A 215 23.84 -1.33 7.11
C THR A 215 23.97 -1.92 5.72
#